data_AF-A0A7W0UAA0-F1
#
_entry.id   AF-A0A7W0UAA0-F1
#
_cell.length_a   1.000
_cell.length_b   1.000
_cell.length_c   1.000
_cell.angle_alpha   90.00
_cell.angle_beta   90.00
_cell.angle_gamma   90.00
#
_symmetry.space_group_name_H-M   'P 1'
#
loop_
_entity.id
_entity.type
_entity.pdbx_description
1 polymer ?
#
loop_
_entity_poly.entity_id
_entity_poly.type
_entity_poly.pdbx_seq_one_letter_code
_entity_poly.pdbx_strand_id
1 'polypeptide(L)'
;MAEAKAEEQQPCSRCNGMDVRAAIEEALRRAREGRTPQLLEAVTYRFRGHSMADPEEYRSKDEVEEWRRHDPIATFQERVTSEDVLSTFREL
;
A
#
# COMPACT_ATOMS: atom_id res chain seq x y z
N MET A 1 12.97 -1.61 -40.44
CA MET A 1 12.63 -0.50 -39.55
C MET A 1 11.40 -0.92 -38.78
N ALA A 2 11.58 -1.53 -37.60
CA ALA A 2 10.46 -1.90 -36.75
C ALA A 2 10.05 -0.65 -35.97
N GLU A 3 8.84 -0.16 -36.23
CA GLU A 3 8.23 0.91 -35.43
C GLU A 3 8.01 0.36 -34.02
N ALA A 4 8.84 0.81 -33.08
CA ALA A 4 8.54 0.67 -31.68
C ALA A 4 7.27 1.49 -31.42
N LYS A 5 6.15 0.80 -31.20
CA LYS A 5 4.95 1.43 -30.66
C LYS A 5 5.35 2.08 -29.36
N ALA A 6 5.39 3.41 -29.33
CA ALA A 6 5.36 4.18 -28.11
C ALA A 6 3.96 4.01 -27.52
N GLU A 7 3.72 2.83 -26.96
CA GLU A 7 2.64 2.62 -26.02
C GLU A 7 2.97 3.54 -24.85
N GLU A 8 2.08 4.49 -24.59
CA GLU A 8 2.20 5.52 -23.56
C GLU A 8 2.21 4.84 -22.19
N GLN A 9 3.35 4.24 -21.84
CA GLN A 9 3.60 3.57 -20.58
C GLN A 9 3.63 4.66 -19.53
N GLN A 10 2.46 4.94 -18.96
CA GLN A 10 2.28 5.88 -17.89
C GLN A 10 3.27 5.50 -16.77
N PRO A 11 4.37 6.25 -16.61
CA PRO A 11 5.50 5.80 -15.81
C PRO A 11 5.17 5.85 -14.31
N CYS A 12 4.11 6.58 -13.96
CA CYS A 12 3.61 6.76 -12.61
C CYS A 12 2.17 6.24 -12.51
N SER A 13 1.90 5.38 -11.52
CA SER A 13 0.52 5.01 -11.16
C SER A 13 0.27 5.25 -9.68
N ARG A 14 -0.92 5.75 -9.36
CA ARG A 14 -1.38 5.98 -8.00
C ARG A 14 -2.08 4.73 -7.49
N CYS A 15 -1.73 4.26 -6.30
CA CYS A 15 -2.25 3.03 -5.72
C CYS A 15 -2.64 3.21 -4.25
N ASN A 16 -3.45 2.28 -3.75
CA ASN A 16 -3.74 2.19 -2.32
C ASN A 16 -2.51 1.64 -1.58
N GLY A 17 -1.77 2.50 -0.89
CA GLY A 17 -0.61 2.11 -0.09
C GLY A 17 -0.97 1.30 1.16
N MET A 18 -2.25 1.22 1.51
CA MET A 18 -2.76 0.37 2.60
C MET A 18 -3.09 -1.06 2.14
N ASP A 19 -3.14 -1.34 0.83
CA ASP A 19 -3.19 -2.70 0.27
C ASP A 19 -1.90 -3.01 -0.49
N VAL A 20 -0.88 -3.38 0.28
CA VAL A 20 0.51 -3.52 -0.19
C VAL A 20 0.63 -4.57 -1.30
N ARG A 21 -0.07 -5.71 -1.18
CA ARG A 21 0.04 -6.81 -2.15
C ARG A 21 -0.53 -6.38 -3.49
N ALA A 22 -1.76 -5.86 -3.50
CA ALA A 22 -2.41 -5.43 -4.74
C ALA A 22 -1.63 -4.29 -5.42
N ALA A 23 -1.13 -3.32 -4.65
CA ALA A 23 -0.35 -2.20 -5.15
C ALA A 23 0.95 -2.63 -5.86
N ILE A 24 1.63 -3.64 -5.32
CA ILE A 24 2.93 -4.10 -5.83
C ILE A 24 2.78 -5.14 -6.95
N GLU A 25 1.77 -6.00 -6.91
CA GLU A 25 1.58 -7.09 -7.88
C GLU A 25 1.49 -6.58 -9.32
N GLU A 26 0.67 -5.57 -9.58
CA GLU A 26 0.49 -4.99 -10.91
C GLU A 26 1.75 -4.25 -11.39
N ALA A 27 2.42 -3.51 -10.51
CA ALA A 27 3.64 -2.80 -10.84
C ALA A 27 4.78 -3.78 -11.19
N LEU A 28 4.93 -4.87 -10.41
CA LEU A 28 5.92 -5.90 -10.70
C LEU A 28 5.63 -6.60 -12.03
N ARG A 29 4.36 -6.88 -12.33
CA ARG A 29 3.95 -7.46 -13.62
C ARG A 29 4.39 -6.58 -14.79
N ARG A 30 4.06 -5.27 -14.73
CA ARG A 30 4.47 -4.29 -15.75
C ARG A 30 5.99 -4.16 -15.88
N ALA A 31 6.70 -4.07 -14.76
CA ALA A 31 8.16 -3.97 -14.77
C ALA A 31 8.83 -5.19 -15.43
N ARG A 32 8.30 -6.39 -15.17
CA ARG A 32 8.84 -7.65 -15.71
C ARG A 32 8.53 -7.83 -17.20
N GLU A 33 7.28 -7.58 -17.59
CA GLU A 33 6.81 -7.76 -18.98
C GLU A 33 7.34 -6.64 -19.90
N GLY A 34 7.21 -5.39 -19.45
CA GLY A 34 7.62 -4.21 -20.20
C GLY A 34 9.12 -3.94 -20.16
N ARG A 35 9.85 -4.52 -19.21
CA ARG A 35 11.28 -4.23 -18.93
C ARG A 35 11.54 -2.74 -18.72
N THR A 36 10.60 -2.04 -18.09
CA THR A 36 10.68 -0.60 -17.81
C THR A 36 10.50 -0.34 -16.31
N PRO A 37 11.21 0.67 -15.77
CA PRO A 37 11.03 1.07 -14.37
C PRO A 37 9.58 1.53 -14.13
N GLN A 38 9.09 1.34 -12.90
CA GLN A 38 7.76 1.76 -12.48
C GLN A 38 7.88 2.74 -11.32
N LEU A 39 7.19 3.87 -11.40
CA LEU A 39 6.96 4.78 -10.28
C LEU A 39 5.56 4.53 -9.71
N LEU A 40 5.47 4.41 -8.39
CA LEU A 40 4.20 4.25 -7.68
C LEU A 40 4.01 5.38 -6.68
N GLU A 41 2.88 6.06 -6.77
CA GLU A 41 2.38 6.95 -5.72
C GLU A 41 1.49 6.13 -4.77
N ALA A 42 2.09 5.64 -3.69
CA ALA A 42 1.38 4.87 -2.67
C ALA A 42 0.66 5.80 -1.70
N VAL A 43 -0.67 5.90 -1.82
CA VAL A 43 -1.50 6.69 -0.92
C VAL A 43 -1.61 5.98 0.42
N THR A 44 -1.06 6.57 1.46
CA THR A 44 -1.00 5.99 2.81
C THR A 44 -1.18 7.04 3.87
N TYR A 45 -1.20 6.62 5.13
CA TYR A 45 -1.40 7.49 6.29
C TYR A 45 -0.31 7.34 7.33
N ARG A 46 0.20 8.47 7.82
CA ARG A 46 1.20 8.49 8.90
C ARG A 46 0.47 8.52 10.25
N PHE A 47 0.36 7.40 10.95
CA PHE A 47 -0.42 7.34 12.19
C PHE A 47 0.15 8.15 13.35
N ARG A 48 1.46 8.36 13.40
CA ARG A 48 2.13 9.15 14.44
C ARG A 48 2.49 10.55 13.93
N GLY A 49 2.89 11.43 14.84
CA GLY A 49 3.47 12.73 14.54
C GLY A 49 4.67 12.62 13.61
N HIS A 50 5.08 13.75 13.05
CA HIS A 50 6.22 13.83 12.15
C HIS A 50 7.52 13.38 12.82
N SER A 51 7.61 13.61 14.14
CA SER A 51 8.70 13.17 14.99
C SER A 51 8.19 12.90 16.41
N MET A 52 9.06 12.42 17.30
CA MET A 52 8.75 12.16 18.71
C MET A 52 8.30 13.41 19.49
N ALA A 53 8.68 14.61 19.02
CA ALA A 53 8.35 15.88 19.68
C ALA A 53 7.13 16.58 19.07
N ASP A 54 6.53 16.00 18.02
CA ASP A 54 5.41 16.62 17.32
C ASP A 54 4.10 16.41 18.12
N PRO A 55 3.40 17.50 18.51
CA PRO A 55 2.14 17.42 19.25
C PRO A 55 0.91 17.06 18.38
N GLU A 56 1.06 17.01 17.05
CA GLU A 56 0.04 16.54 16.10
C GLU A 56 -1.22 17.44 15.99
N GLU A 57 -1.13 18.72 16.37
CA GLU A 57 -2.29 19.63 16.49
C GLU A 57 -2.96 20.01 15.15
N TYR A 58 -2.34 19.70 14.02
CA TYR A 58 -2.81 20.05 12.67
C TYR A 58 -3.77 19.02 12.04
N ARG A 59 -4.17 17.99 12.80
CA ARG A 59 -5.06 16.92 12.33
C ARG A 59 -6.03 16.49 13.42
N SER A 60 -7.19 15.99 13.01
CA SER A 60 -8.19 15.50 13.96
C SER A 60 -7.90 14.07 14.40
N LYS A 61 -8.31 13.70 15.62
CA LYS A 61 -8.26 12.30 16.06
C LYS A 61 -9.16 11.42 15.20
N ASP A 62 -10.32 11.93 14.79
CA ASP A 62 -11.28 11.19 13.98
C ASP A 62 -10.73 10.79 12.61
N GLU A 63 -10.00 11.70 11.95
CA GLU A 63 -9.29 11.40 10.70
C GLU A 63 -8.28 10.26 10.89
N VAL A 64 -7.47 10.33 11.95
CA VAL A 64 -6.48 9.29 12.26
C VAL A 64 -7.16 7.94 12.50
N GLU A 65 -8.26 7.92 13.25
CA GLU A 65 -9.02 6.71 13.55
C GLU A 65 -9.74 6.14 12.32
N GLU A 66 -10.21 6.98 11.39
CA GLU A 66 -10.74 6.53 10.10
C GLU A 66 -9.68 5.77 9.32
N TRP A 67 -8.47 6.33 9.20
CA TRP A 67 -7.36 5.66 8.51
C TRP A 67 -6.87 4.41 9.23
N ARG A 68 -6.96 4.34 10.56
CA ARG A 68 -6.61 3.13 11.33
C ARG A 68 -7.47 1.93 10.98
N ARG A 69 -8.71 2.13 10.55
CA ARG A 69 -9.58 1.03 10.05
C ARG A 69 -9.02 0.36 8.80
N HIS A 70 -8.11 1.05 8.10
CA HIS A 70 -7.42 0.55 6.93
C HIS A 70 -5.98 0.11 7.23
N ASP A 71 -5.58 -0.04 8.49
CA ASP A 71 -4.21 -0.46 8.85
C ASP A 71 -3.82 -1.74 8.07
N PRO A 72 -2.74 -1.71 7.25
CA PRO A 72 -2.33 -2.84 6.42
C PRO A 72 -1.97 -4.07 7.24
N ILE A 73 -1.54 -3.92 8.50
CA ILE A 73 -1.20 -5.05 9.36
C ILE A 73 -2.48 -5.74 9.83
N ALA A 74 -3.43 -4.96 10.36
CA ALA A 74 -4.69 -5.49 10.87
C ALA A 74 -5.52 -6.14 9.75
N THR A 75 -5.71 -5.43 8.63
CA THR A 75 -6.46 -5.94 7.47
C THR A 75 -5.81 -7.16 6.84
N PHE A 76 -4.47 -7.20 6.78
CA PHE A 76 -3.75 -8.39 6.30
C PHE A 76 -3.95 -9.58 7.23
N GLN A 77 -3.82 -9.37 8.55
CA GLN A 77 -4.03 -10.41 9.55
C GLN A 77 -5.46 -10.99 9.44
N GLU A 78 -6.48 -10.14 9.37
CA GLU A 78 -7.87 -10.56 9.19
C GLU A 78 -8.04 -11.42 7.94
N ARG A 79 -7.48 -10.97 6.80
CA ARG A 79 -7.53 -11.71 5.53
C ARG A 79 -6.90 -13.10 5.67
N VAL A 80 -5.64 -13.18 6.08
CA VAL A 80 -4.91 -14.46 6.11
C VAL A 80 -5.41 -15.43 7.19
N THR A 81 -6.01 -14.92 8.26
CA THR A 81 -6.70 -15.77 9.23
C THR A 81 -8.05 -16.26 8.71
N SER A 82 -8.79 -15.43 7.96
CA SER A 82 -10.05 -15.86 7.31
C SER A 82 -9.84 -16.90 6.20
N GLU A 83 -8.65 -16.91 5.59
CA GLU A 83 -8.23 -17.87 4.57
C GLU A 83 -7.54 -19.12 5.17
N ASP A 84 -7.51 -19.27 6.50
CA ASP A 84 -6.83 -20.35 7.23
C ASP A 84 -5.32 -20.48 6.91
N VAL A 85 -4.68 -19.42 6.42
CA VAL A 85 -3.24 -19.37 6.13
C VAL A 85 -2.42 -19.16 7.42
N LEU A 86 -2.95 -18.38 8.35
CA LEU A 86 -2.36 -18.17 9.68
C LEU A 86 -3.41 -18.33 10.79
N SER A 87 -3.06 -19.09 11.83
CA SER A 87 -3.83 -19.16 13.06
C SER A 87 -3.44 -18.06 14.03
N THR A 88 -4.41 -17.50 14.77
CA THR A 88 -4.11 -16.64 15.92
C THR A 88 -3.42 -17.47 17.00
N PHE A 89 -2.29 -16.97 17.52
CA PHE A 89 -1.64 -17.58 18.68
C PHE A 89 -2.58 -17.46 19.88
N ARG A 90 -3.08 -18.58 20.40
CA ARG A 90 -3.76 -18.65 21.69
C ARG A 90 -2.73 -19.09 22.71
N GLU A 91 -2.37 -18.19 23.64
CA GLU A 91 -1.71 -18.61 24.87
C GLU A 91 -2.65 -19.56 25.63
N LEU A 92 -2.06 -20.64 26.16
CA LEU A 92 -2.71 -21.62 27.03
C LEU A 92 -3.00 -21.01 28.41
#